data_AF-A0ABC8QW88-F1
#
_entry.id   AF-A0ABC8QW88-F1
#
_cell.length_a   1.000
_cell.length_b   1.000
_cell.length_c   1.000
_cell.angle_alpha   90.00
_cell.angle_beta   90.00
_cell.angle_gamma   90.00
#
_symmetry.space_group_name_H-M   'P 1'
#
loop_
_entity.id
_entity.type
_entity.pdbx_description
1 polymer ?
#
loop_
_entity_poly.entity_id
_entity_poly.type
_entity_poly.pdbx_seq_one_letter_code
_entity_poly.pdbx_strand_id
1 'polypeptide(L)'
;MGKEAMPGFVLLFLLLLLRVLIHSDADEEGFDVRQHLSTVSRYDVVKDISDNSFVPSKIPDQCTPIHLNLVARHGTRAPTKKRMRELESLEAHLEVLLQDAKELKLPLQKVPAWLWKWESPWRGKHKGGEITSEGEAELFNLGIRSRERFPELFNEDYHPDVYLIKTTQVPRASASAVAFGMGLFSGKGNLGPQHHRAFAVTSESRASDIMLRFHDCCQNYKAFRKSQEPTVHKLKEPILDEIMRALVRRYELNFTRQDTSSLWFLCKQEASLLNITGQACALFSPSEVALLEWTDDLELFILKGYGNSLNYRMGVPLLEDVVQSMEQAIKSKEGKSLEHGISYVLSCFVLFLKQTWAAIFFRFEILMGSHE
;
A
#
# COMPACT_ATOMS: atom_id res chain seq x y z
N MET A 1 19.50 -54.79 0.75
CA MET A 1 18.40 -53.78 0.81
C MET A 1 18.46 -52.96 -0.46
N GLY A 2 17.66 -53.33 -1.46
CA GLY A 2 17.65 -52.69 -2.79
C GLY A 2 16.97 -51.33 -2.74
N LYS A 3 17.55 -50.34 -3.42
CA LYS A 3 16.91 -49.05 -3.69
C LYS A 3 16.11 -49.21 -4.99
N GLU A 4 14.78 -49.23 -4.88
CA GLU A 4 13.94 -49.12 -6.07
C GLU A 4 13.96 -47.67 -6.56
N ALA A 5 14.49 -47.46 -7.76
CA ALA A 5 14.41 -46.19 -8.46
C ALA A 5 12.99 -46.03 -8.99
N MET A 6 12.33 -44.94 -8.61
CA MET A 6 10.99 -44.60 -9.07
C MET A 6 11.02 -44.41 -10.61
N PRO A 7 10.23 -45.15 -11.40
CA PRO A 7 10.32 -45.13 -12.86
C PRO A 7 9.94 -43.75 -13.41
N GLY A 8 10.74 -43.21 -14.34
CA GLY A 8 10.61 -41.83 -14.84
C GLY A 8 9.24 -41.45 -15.43
N PHE A 9 8.42 -42.44 -15.78
CA PHE A 9 7.04 -42.25 -16.19
C PHE A 9 6.14 -41.72 -15.06
N VAL A 10 6.38 -42.16 -13.81
CA VAL A 10 5.64 -41.70 -12.62
C VAL A 10 6.00 -40.25 -12.30
N LEU A 11 7.27 -39.87 -12.47
CA LEU A 11 7.71 -38.49 -12.28
C LEU A 11 7.12 -37.56 -13.36
N LEU A 12 7.07 -38.01 -14.62
CA LEU A 12 6.45 -37.25 -15.71
C LEU A 12 4.93 -37.10 -15.50
N PHE A 13 4.26 -38.16 -15.03
CA PHE A 13 2.83 -38.14 -14.72
C PHE A 13 2.53 -37.25 -13.51
N LEU A 14 3.39 -37.25 -12.48
CA LEU A 14 3.31 -36.32 -11.34
C LEU A 14 3.54 -34.86 -11.76
N LEU A 15 4.48 -34.61 -12.68
CA LEU A 15 4.72 -33.26 -13.23
C LEU A 15 3.55 -32.79 -14.11
N LEU A 16 2.93 -33.69 -14.89
CA LEU A 16 1.73 -33.41 -15.67
C LEU A 16 0.51 -33.18 -14.75
N LEU A 17 0.35 -33.98 -13.69
CA LEU A 17 -0.67 -33.78 -12.67
C LEU A 17 -0.45 -32.47 -11.90
N LEU A 18 0.80 -32.08 -11.59
CA LEU A 18 1.10 -30.76 -11.02
C LEU A 18 0.71 -29.64 -11.99
N ARG A 19 0.94 -29.79 -13.31
CA ARG A 19 0.51 -28.79 -14.29
C ARG A 19 -1.01 -28.71 -14.42
N VAL A 20 -1.72 -29.83 -14.33
CA VAL A 20 -3.20 -29.88 -14.35
C VAL A 20 -3.79 -29.37 -13.03
N LEU A 21 -3.13 -29.57 -11.90
CA LEU A 21 -3.51 -29.01 -10.60
C LEU A 21 -3.24 -27.49 -10.52
N ILE A 22 -2.20 -26.99 -11.19
CA ILE A 22 -1.98 -25.53 -11.37
C ILE A 22 -2.96 -24.93 -12.39
N HIS A 23 -3.55 -25.75 -13.27
CA HIS A 23 -4.62 -25.37 -14.22
C HIS A 23 -6.03 -25.76 -13.73
N SER A 24 -6.19 -26.16 -12.47
CA SER A 24 -7.53 -26.27 -11.92
C SER A 24 -8.09 -24.87 -11.78
N ASP A 25 -9.17 -24.59 -12.52
CA ASP A 25 -10.09 -23.46 -12.35
C ASP A 25 -10.71 -23.49 -10.94
N ALA A 26 -9.87 -23.36 -9.92
CA ALA A 26 -10.27 -23.18 -8.54
C ALA A 26 -10.47 -21.67 -8.34
N ASP A 27 -11.74 -21.27 -8.41
CA ASP A 27 -12.36 -19.97 -8.12
C ASP A 27 -12.13 -18.81 -9.11
N GLU A 28 -12.79 -18.87 -10.27
CA GLU A 28 -13.28 -17.63 -10.93
C GLU A 28 -14.46 -17.00 -10.15
N GLU A 29 -15.20 -17.77 -9.35
CA GLU A 29 -16.24 -17.27 -8.42
C GLU A 29 -15.61 -16.70 -7.14
N GLY A 30 -14.91 -15.57 -7.23
CA GLY A 30 -14.41 -14.87 -6.04
C GLY A 30 -13.21 -13.95 -6.24
N PHE A 31 -12.54 -14.02 -7.39
CA PHE A 31 -11.39 -13.16 -7.66
C PHE A 31 -11.81 -11.69 -7.82
N ASP A 32 -11.41 -10.85 -6.87
CA ASP A 32 -11.56 -9.41 -6.96
C ASP A 32 -10.18 -8.75 -7.14
N VAL A 33 -9.92 -8.27 -8.36
CA VAL A 33 -8.67 -7.58 -8.72
C VAL A 33 -8.33 -6.42 -7.77
N ARG A 34 -9.31 -5.78 -7.13
CA ARG A 34 -9.09 -4.69 -6.18
C ARG A 34 -8.34 -5.13 -4.91
N GLN A 35 -8.31 -6.43 -4.62
CA GLN A 35 -7.55 -7.02 -3.52
C GLN A 35 -6.09 -7.31 -3.92
N HIS A 36 -5.77 -7.28 -5.23
CA HIS A 36 -4.51 -7.71 -5.82
C HIS A 36 -3.72 -6.58 -6.50
N LEU A 37 -3.77 -5.37 -5.93
CA LEU A 37 -3.14 -4.17 -6.49
C LEU A 37 -1.86 -3.77 -5.74
N SER A 38 -1.25 -4.68 -4.97
CA SER A 38 -0.12 -4.41 -4.07
C SER A 38 -0.41 -3.17 -3.21
N THR A 39 0.51 -2.21 -3.13
CA THR A 39 0.36 -0.99 -2.31
C THR A 39 -0.65 0.05 -2.83
N VAL A 40 -1.42 -0.28 -3.85
CA VAL A 40 -2.49 0.55 -4.41
C VAL A 40 -3.88 0.04 -4.00
N SER A 41 -3.99 -1.18 -3.43
CA SER A 41 -5.24 -1.69 -2.88
C SER A 41 -5.77 -0.74 -1.81
N ARG A 42 -7.05 -0.36 -1.93
CA ARG A 42 -7.69 0.52 -0.95
C ARG A 42 -7.86 -0.18 0.38
N TYR A 43 -7.78 0.59 1.47
CA TYR A 43 -7.85 0.02 2.80
C TYR A 43 -9.21 -0.64 3.06
N ASP A 44 -10.30 -0.03 2.62
CA ASP A 44 -11.66 -0.54 2.85
C ASP A 44 -11.99 -1.83 2.09
N VAL A 45 -11.30 -2.09 0.98
CA VAL A 45 -11.43 -3.33 0.20
C VAL A 45 -10.77 -4.51 0.93
N VAL A 46 -9.67 -4.27 1.66
CA VAL A 46 -8.87 -5.35 2.26
C VAL A 46 -8.98 -5.44 3.78
N LYS A 47 -9.53 -4.43 4.46
CA LYS A 47 -9.61 -4.38 5.94
C LYS A 47 -10.37 -5.55 6.58
N ASP A 48 -11.35 -6.12 5.85
CA ASP A 48 -12.25 -7.16 6.35
C ASP A 48 -11.88 -8.55 5.79
N ILE A 49 -10.80 -8.65 5.01
CA ILE A 49 -10.26 -9.95 4.59
C ILE A 49 -9.59 -10.57 5.81
N SER A 50 -10.35 -11.40 6.52
CA SER A 50 -9.81 -12.23 7.60
C SER A 50 -9.05 -13.39 6.97
N ASP A 51 -7.72 -13.37 7.07
CA ASP A 51 -7.01 -14.63 7.10
C ASP A 51 -7.52 -15.39 8.34
N ASN A 52 -7.99 -16.62 8.18
CA ASN A 52 -8.44 -17.47 9.29
C ASN A 52 -7.31 -17.67 10.35
N SER A 53 -6.07 -17.28 10.02
CA SER A 53 -4.93 -17.21 10.94
C SER A 53 -4.96 -16.01 11.92
N PHE A 54 -5.76 -14.97 11.66
CA PHE A 54 -5.80 -13.76 12.48
C PHE A 54 -7.03 -13.72 13.38
N VAL A 55 -6.83 -14.03 14.66
CA VAL A 55 -7.81 -13.73 15.72
C VAL A 55 -7.52 -12.31 16.23
N PRO A 56 -8.47 -11.35 16.13
CA PRO A 56 -8.33 -10.04 16.75
C PRO A 56 -8.11 -10.23 18.25
N SER A 57 -6.97 -9.76 18.78
CA SER A 57 -6.76 -9.79 20.22
C SER A 57 -7.80 -8.91 20.90
N LYS A 58 -8.59 -9.48 21.81
CA LYS A 58 -9.32 -8.66 22.78
C LYS A 58 -8.31 -8.19 23.82
N ILE A 59 -8.45 -6.94 24.26
CA ILE A 59 -7.71 -6.47 25.43
C ILE A 59 -8.18 -7.36 26.59
N PRO A 60 -7.28 -8.05 27.32
CA PRO A 60 -7.67 -8.87 28.47
C PRO A 60 -8.41 -8.03 29.51
N ASP A 61 -9.39 -8.61 30.21
CA ASP A 61 -10.26 -7.88 31.14
C ASP A 61 -9.49 -7.16 32.26
N GLN A 62 -8.34 -7.70 32.66
CA GLN A 62 -7.45 -7.14 33.68
C GLN A 62 -6.44 -6.10 33.16
N CYS A 63 -6.50 -5.75 31.88
CA CYS A 63 -5.54 -4.89 31.20
C CYS A 63 -6.20 -3.61 30.70
N THR A 64 -5.61 -2.46 31.03
CA THR A 64 -6.05 -1.17 30.50
C THR A 64 -4.95 -0.54 29.63
N PRO A 65 -5.25 -0.12 28.39
CA PRO A 65 -4.33 0.65 27.56
C PRO A 65 -3.83 1.90 28.29
N ILE A 66 -2.51 2.12 28.32
CA ILE A 66 -1.91 3.33 28.89
C ILE A 66 -1.18 4.19 27.86
N HIS A 67 -0.93 3.66 26.66
CA HIS A 67 -0.24 4.35 25.57
C HIS A 67 -0.67 3.81 24.21
N LEU A 68 -0.64 4.67 23.19
CA LEU A 68 -0.83 4.27 21.80
C LEU A 68 0.20 4.97 20.91
N ASN A 69 0.96 4.16 20.18
CA ASN A 69 1.77 4.60 19.04
C ASN A 69 1.09 4.16 17.74
N LEU A 70 0.68 5.12 16.90
CA LEU A 70 0.14 4.81 15.57
C LEU A 70 1.07 5.33 14.48
N VAL A 71 1.65 4.42 13.71
CA VAL A 71 2.32 4.76 12.46
C VAL A 71 1.44 4.42 11.26
N ALA A 72 0.98 5.42 10.51
CA ALA A 72 0.03 5.23 9.41
C ALA A 72 0.52 5.85 8.10
N ARG A 73 0.12 5.25 6.97
CA ARG A 73 0.33 5.84 5.63
C ARG A 73 -0.76 6.87 5.35
N HIS A 74 -0.44 7.77 4.42
CA HIS A 74 -1.47 8.59 3.78
C HIS A 74 -2.60 7.72 3.18
N GLY A 75 -3.78 8.31 3.03
CA GLY A 75 -4.93 7.65 2.40
C GLY A 75 -4.78 7.51 0.90
N THR A 76 -5.80 6.94 0.26
CA THR A 76 -5.92 6.85 -1.19
C THR A 76 -5.67 8.21 -1.85
N ARG A 77 -4.90 8.21 -2.95
CA ARG A 77 -4.40 9.43 -3.60
C ARG A 77 -4.51 9.35 -5.11
N ALA A 78 -4.61 10.51 -5.75
CA ALA A 78 -4.46 10.63 -7.20
C ALA A 78 -3.05 10.19 -7.66
N PRO A 79 -2.89 9.76 -8.93
CA PRO A 79 -1.57 9.52 -9.51
C PRO A 79 -0.71 10.77 -9.45
N THR A 80 0.62 10.59 -9.38
CA THR A 80 1.53 11.74 -9.46
C THR A 80 1.59 12.27 -10.89
N LYS A 81 2.02 13.53 -11.08
CA LYS A 81 2.17 14.14 -12.41
C LYS A 81 2.99 13.27 -13.38
N LYS A 82 4.07 12.66 -12.88
CA LYS A 82 4.90 11.73 -13.68
C LYS A 82 4.07 10.56 -14.21
N ARG A 83 3.29 9.93 -13.32
CA ARG A 83 2.45 8.78 -13.65
C ARG A 83 1.27 9.12 -14.55
N MET A 84 0.70 10.32 -14.43
CA MET A 84 -0.36 10.78 -15.35
C MET A 84 0.17 10.91 -16.78
N ARG A 85 1.39 11.46 -16.96
CA ARG A 85 2.04 11.54 -18.29
C ARG A 85 2.34 10.17 -18.90
N GLU A 86 2.66 9.18 -18.07
CA GLU A 86 2.83 7.80 -18.55
C GLU A 86 1.51 7.23 -19.09
N LEU A 87 0.36 7.59 -18.51
CA LEU A 87 -0.96 7.22 -19.02
C LEU A 87 -1.36 8.00 -20.27
N GLU A 88 -1.00 9.28 -20.38
CA GLU A 88 -1.15 10.05 -21.63
C GLU A 88 -0.27 9.49 -22.76
N SER A 89 0.91 8.98 -22.43
CA SER A 89 1.78 8.32 -23.41
C SER A 89 1.21 6.97 -23.86
N LEU A 90 0.63 6.21 -22.92
CA LEU A 90 -0.09 4.98 -23.23
C LEU A 90 -1.27 5.26 -24.16
N GLU A 91 -2.06 6.30 -23.87
CA GLU A 91 -3.17 6.76 -24.69
C GLU A 91 -2.77 6.95 -26.15
N ALA A 92 -1.75 7.78 -26.39
CA ALA A 92 -1.25 8.06 -27.72
C ALA A 92 -0.73 6.80 -28.42
N HIS A 93 -0.09 5.89 -27.69
CA HIS A 93 0.42 4.65 -28.28
C HIS A 93 -0.68 3.64 -28.60
N LEU A 94 -1.74 3.56 -27.78
CA LEU A 94 -2.93 2.76 -28.08
C LEU A 94 -3.60 3.23 -29.37
N GLU A 95 -3.69 4.54 -29.60
CA GLU A 95 -4.22 5.09 -30.87
C GLU A 95 -3.41 4.59 -32.09
N VAL A 96 -2.07 4.59 -31.99
CA VAL A 96 -1.19 4.08 -33.05
C VAL A 96 -1.43 2.58 -33.28
N LEU A 97 -1.42 1.76 -32.22
CA LEU A 97 -1.64 0.31 -32.33
C LEU A 97 -2.98 -0.03 -32.99
N LEU A 98 -4.02 0.72 -32.64
CA LEU A 98 -5.37 0.53 -33.17
C LEU A 98 -5.48 0.97 -34.64
N GLN A 99 -4.75 2.02 -35.03
CA GLN A 99 -4.67 2.48 -36.42
C GLN A 99 -3.90 1.48 -37.28
N ASP A 100 -2.74 1.00 -36.81
CA ASP A 100 -1.94 -0.03 -37.49
C ASP A 100 -2.77 -1.31 -37.70
N ALA A 101 -3.55 -1.73 -36.70
CA ALA A 101 -4.41 -2.91 -36.80
C ALA A 101 -5.49 -2.75 -37.88
N LYS A 102 -6.05 -1.54 -38.06
CA LYS A 102 -6.99 -1.23 -39.15
C LYS A 102 -6.31 -1.30 -40.51
N GLU A 103 -5.12 -0.71 -40.64
CA GLU A 103 -4.35 -0.68 -41.89
C GLU A 103 -3.92 -2.08 -42.32
N LEU A 104 -3.51 -2.92 -41.37
CA LEU A 104 -3.16 -4.31 -41.57
C LEU A 104 -4.37 -5.26 -41.70
N LYS A 105 -5.60 -4.73 -41.58
CA LYS A 105 -6.87 -5.48 -41.65
C LYS A 105 -6.91 -6.67 -40.68
N LEU A 106 -6.39 -6.48 -39.48
CA LEU A 106 -6.40 -7.51 -38.45
C LEU A 106 -7.83 -7.78 -37.96
N PRO A 107 -8.14 -9.00 -37.49
CA PRO A 107 -9.39 -9.35 -36.81
C PRO A 107 -9.70 -8.48 -35.58
N LEU A 108 -10.38 -7.34 -35.78
CA LEU A 108 -10.68 -6.38 -34.71
C LEU A 108 -11.71 -6.89 -33.69
N GLN A 109 -12.41 -8.01 -33.94
CA GLN A 109 -13.40 -8.56 -33.00
C GLN A 109 -12.78 -8.98 -31.67
N LYS A 110 -11.47 -9.26 -31.64
CA LYS A 110 -10.73 -9.60 -30.42
C LYS A 110 -10.39 -8.38 -29.58
N VAL A 111 -10.33 -7.18 -30.19
CA VAL A 111 -9.94 -5.95 -29.49
C VAL A 111 -11.09 -5.45 -28.61
N PRO A 112 -10.89 -5.28 -27.29
CA PRO A 112 -11.92 -4.77 -26.40
C PRO A 112 -12.48 -3.41 -26.86
N ALA A 113 -13.81 -3.29 -26.87
CA ALA A 113 -14.51 -2.11 -27.37
C ALA A 113 -14.09 -0.81 -26.67
N TRP A 114 -13.70 -0.89 -25.38
CA TRP A 114 -13.30 0.28 -24.60
C TRP A 114 -11.99 0.90 -25.10
N LEU A 115 -11.04 0.12 -25.63
CA LEU A 115 -9.74 0.63 -26.12
C LEU A 115 -9.92 1.68 -27.24
N TRP A 116 -10.94 1.52 -28.09
CA TRP A 116 -11.22 2.43 -29.21
C TRP A 116 -11.68 3.82 -28.79
N LYS A 117 -12.14 3.97 -27.55
CA LYS A 117 -12.72 5.21 -27.01
C LYS A 117 -12.10 5.59 -25.68
N TRP A 118 -11.03 4.91 -25.29
CA TRP A 118 -10.41 5.17 -24.01
C TRP A 118 -9.72 6.51 -24.06
N GLU A 119 -10.10 7.38 -23.13
CA GLU A 119 -9.41 8.63 -22.89
C GLU A 119 -8.92 8.63 -21.45
N SER A 120 -7.69 9.10 -21.23
CA SER A 120 -7.11 9.16 -19.89
C SER A 120 -8.00 10.03 -18.98
N PRO A 121 -8.51 9.50 -17.85
CA PRO A 121 -9.28 10.28 -16.86
C PRO A 121 -8.47 11.42 -16.23
N TRP A 122 -7.17 11.46 -16.51
CA TRP A 122 -6.23 12.47 -16.06
C TRP A 122 -5.73 13.40 -17.17
N ARG A 123 -6.23 13.23 -18.41
CA ARG A 123 -5.89 14.07 -19.55
C ARG A 123 -6.04 15.55 -19.19
N GLY A 124 -4.98 16.33 -19.40
CA GLY A 124 -4.98 17.78 -19.14
C GLY A 124 -4.89 18.18 -17.66
N LYS A 125 -4.75 17.24 -16.72
CA LYS A 125 -4.57 17.57 -15.30
C LYS A 125 -3.14 18.02 -15.01
N HIS A 126 -3.00 19.23 -14.48
CA HIS A 126 -1.69 19.82 -14.15
C HIS A 126 -1.25 19.63 -12.68
N LYS A 127 -2.16 19.16 -11.82
CA LYS A 127 -1.93 18.81 -10.40
C LYS A 127 -2.07 17.30 -10.23
N GLY A 128 -1.34 16.71 -9.29
CA GLY A 128 -1.41 15.27 -9.05
C GLY A 128 -0.65 14.86 -7.78
N GLY A 129 -1.06 13.72 -7.21
CA GLY A 129 -0.50 13.16 -5.98
C GLY A 129 -1.14 13.67 -4.69
N GLU A 130 -2.20 14.47 -4.78
CA GLU A 130 -3.10 14.81 -3.69
C GLU A 130 -3.88 13.60 -3.19
N ILE A 131 -4.28 13.63 -1.91
CA ILE A 131 -5.21 12.67 -1.34
C ILE A 131 -6.59 12.84 -2.03
N THR A 132 -7.35 11.76 -2.20
CA THR A 132 -8.73 11.83 -2.71
C THR A 132 -9.72 11.94 -1.56
N SER A 133 -10.99 12.22 -1.86
CA SER A 133 -12.10 12.19 -0.89
C SER A 133 -12.21 10.84 -0.17
N GLU A 134 -11.97 9.75 -0.90
CA GLU A 134 -11.97 8.40 -0.33
C GLU A 134 -10.80 8.23 0.63
N GLY A 135 -9.62 8.75 0.28
CA GLY A 135 -8.46 8.76 1.17
C GLY A 135 -8.66 9.59 2.44
N GLU A 136 -9.36 10.72 2.34
CA GLU A 136 -9.74 11.51 3.52
C GLU A 136 -10.71 10.72 4.41
N ALA A 137 -11.73 10.09 3.82
CA ALA A 137 -12.68 9.26 4.55
C ALA A 137 -12.02 8.05 5.21
N GLU A 138 -11.04 7.40 4.56
CA GLU A 138 -10.25 6.30 5.12
C GLU A 138 -9.59 6.72 6.44
N LEU A 139 -8.93 7.88 6.46
CA LEU A 139 -8.19 8.36 7.63
C LEU A 139 -9.12 8.93 8.69
N PHE A 140 -10.17 9.64 8.30
CA PHE A 140 -11.21 10.09 9.22
C PHE A 140 -11.84 8.91 9.98
N ASN A 141 -12.23 7.86 9.26
CA ASN A 141 -12.78 6.66 9.87
C ASN A 141 -11.73 5.90 10.69
N LEU A 142 -10.45 5.92 10.31
CA LEU A 142 -9.37 5.38 11.14
C LEU A 142 -9.27 6.13 12.48
N GLY A 143 -9.42 7.46 12.47
CA GLY A 143 -9.46 8.28 13.69
C GLY A 143 -10.61 7.88 14.61
N ILE A 144 -11.82 7.78 14.07
CA ILE A 144 -13.00 7.32 14.81
C ILE A 144 -12.77 5.94 15.43
N ARG A 145 -12.35 4.96 14.63
CA ARG A 145 -12.09 3.59 15.12
C ARG A 145 -10.99 3.55 16.17
N SER A 146 -9.96 4.38 16.05
CA SER A 146 -8.88 4.46 17.04
C SER A 146 -9.41 4.92 18.38
N ARG A 147 -10.27 5.95 18.40
CA ARG A 147 -10.92 6.43 19.62
C ARG A 147 -11.86 5.40 20.22
N GLU A 148 -12.75 4.82 19.41
CA GLU A 148 -13.73 3.82 19.87
C GLU A 148 -13.06 2.57 20.43
N ARG A 149 -11.88 2.21 19.89
CA ARG A 149 -11.12 1.05 20.34
C ARG A 149 -10.40 1.27 21.66
N PHE A 150 -9.97 2.50 21.96
CA PHE A 150 -9.20 2.83 23.16
C PHE A 150 -9.78 4.04 23.91
N PRO A 151 -11.06 3.99 24.33
CA PRO A 151 -11.76 5.17 24.85
C PRO A 151 -11.05 5.81 26.04
N GLU A 152 -10.45 5.00 26.93
CA GLU A 152 -9.72 5.47 28.11
C GLU A 152 -8.52 6.38 27.79
N LEU A 153 -7.91 6.22 26.61
CA LEU A 153 -6.81 7.07 26.15
C LEU A 153 -7.30 8.44 25.65
N PHE A 154 -8.61 8.67 25.49
CA PHE A 154 -9.16 9.89 24.90
C PHE A 154 -10.21 10.58 25.81
N ASN A 155 -10.07 10.38 27.11
CA ASN A 155 -10.93 10.98 28.12
C ASN A 155 -10.58 12.45 28.37
N GLU A 156 -9.32 12.85 28.15
CA GLU A 156 -8.82 14.20 28.40
C GLU A 156 -9.06 15.14 27.21
N ASP A 157 -9.19 16.43 27.49
CA ASP A 157 -9.25 17.48 26.46
C ASP A 157 -7.95 17.53 25.64
N TYR A 158 -8.07 17.89 24.36
CA TYR A 158 -6.91 17.99 23.49
C TYR A 158 -5.88 19.00 24.01
N HIS A 159 -4.65 18.51 24.23
CA HIS A 159 -3.42 19.26 24.40
C HIS A 159 -2.33 18.73 23.43
N PRO A 160 -1.53 19.59 22.77
CA PRO A 160 -0.50 19.13 21.81
C PRO A 160 0.59 18.24 22.42
N ASP A 161 0.88 18.40 23.70
CA ASP A 161 1.88 17.56 24.41
C ASP A 161 1.31 16.19 24.81
N VAL A 162 -0.04 16.06 24.88
CA VAL A 162 -0.73 14.81 25.18
C VAL A 162 -1.11 14.07 23.91
N TYR A 163 -1.53 14.76 22.86
CA TYR A 163 -1.92 14.13 21.59
C TYR A 163 -1.04 14.63 20.46
N LEU A 164 0.17 14.08 20.40
CA LEU A 164 1.16 14.47 19.41
C LEU A 164 0.78 13.91 18.03
N ILE A 165 0.56 14.78 17.04
CA ILE A 165 0.31 14.38 15.65
C ILE A 165 1.44 14.90 14.77
N LYS A 166 2.33 14.00 14.34
CA LYS A 166 3.46 14.28 13.44
C LYS A 166 3.15 13.83 12.01
N THR A 167 3.57 14.61 11.02
CA THR A 167 3.50 14.26 9.60
C THR A 167 4.80 14.56 8.87
N THR A 168 5.09 13.81 7.81
CA THR A 168 6.07 14.30 6.80
C THR A 168 5.58 15.61 6.19
N GLN A 169 6.50 16.49 5.78
CA GLN A 169 6.19 17.74 5.06
C GLN A 169 5.76 17.48 3.60
N VAL A 170 4.80 16.58 3.36
CA VAL A 170 4.22 16.25 2.06
C VAL A 170 2.71 16.52 2.13
N PRO A 171 2.12 17.27 1.18
CA PRO A 171 0.72 17.69 1.26
C PRO A 171 -0.28 16.56 1.53
N ARG A 172 -0.20 15.43 0.81
CA ARG A 172 -1.08 14.28 1.03
C ARG A 172 -0.95 13.64 2.42
N ALA A 173 0.23 13.67 3.04
CA ALA A 173 0.42 13.15 4.40
C ALA A 173 -0.15 14.12 5.44
N SER A 174 0.09 15.42 5.25
CA SER A 174 -0.50 16.45 6.12
C SER A 174 -2.03 16.44 6.04
N ALA A 175 -2.62 16.38 4.84
CA ALA A 175 -4.07 16.25 4.66
C ALA A 175 -4.62 14.96 5.29
N SER A 176 -3.89 13.84 5.18
CA SER A 176 -4.24 12.58 5.85
C SER A 176 -4.24 12.71 7.38
N ALA A 177 -3.26 13.41 7.95
CA ALA A 177 -3.17 13.67 9.39
C ALA A 177 -4.30 14.56 9.87
N VAL A 178 -4.68 15.57 9.08
CA VAL A 178 -5.85 16.40 9.36
C VAL A 178 -7.13 15.57 9.32
N ALA A 179 -7.35 14.75 8.28
CA ALA A 179 -8.53 13.89 8.21
C ALA A 179 -8.59 12.92 9.41
N PHE A 180 -7.47 12.29 9.77
CA PHE A 180 -7.36 11.44 10.95
C PHE A 180 -7.72 12.18 12.25
N GLY A 181 -7.12 13.34 12.49
CA GLY A 181 -7.40 14.16 13.68
C GLY A 181 -8.84 14.65 13.76
N MET A 182 -9.45 15.00 12.61
CA MET A 182 -10.86 15.37 12.54
C MET A 182 -11.79 14.23 12.97
N GLY A 183 -11.45 12.99 12.60
CA GLY A 183 -12.19 11.81 13.05
C GLY A 183 -11.97 11.51 14.53
N LEU A 184 -10.70 11.54 14.97
CA LEU A 184 -10.30 11.28 16.35
C LEU A 184 -10.98 12.23 17.34
N PHE A 185 -11.00 13.52 17.04
CA PHE A 185 -11.56 14.56 17.91
C PHE A 185 -12.97 15.02 17.49
N SER A 186 -13.67 14.26 16.65
CA SER A 186 -15.05 14.56 16.27
C SER A 186 -15.96 14.64 17.50
N GLY A 187 -16.75 15.71 17.65
CA GLY A 187 -17.63 15.91 18.81
C GLY A 187 -16.94 16.35 20.10
N LYS A 188 -15.64 16.68 20.06
CA LYS A 188 -14.85 17.10 21.24
C LYS A 188 -14.59 18.61 21.29
N GLY A 189 -15.29 19.42 20.48
CA GLY A 189 -15.13 20.87 20.44
C GLY A 189 -16.40 21.62 20.09
N ASN A 190 -16.28 22.90 19.77
CA ASN A 190 -17.41 23.81 19.55
C ASN A 190 -17.41 24.44 18.15
N LEU A 191 -16.55 23.97 17.24
CA LEU A 191 -16.45 24.52 15.89
C LEU A 191 -17.43 23.85 14.93
N GLY A 192 -18.38 24.64 14.42
CA GLY A 192 -19.35 24.22 13.42
C GLY A 192 -20.37 23.18 13.92
N PRO A 193 -21.29 22.73 13.05
CA PRO A 193 -22.37 21.79 13.42
C PRO A 193 -21.89 20.42 13.90
N GLN A 194 -20.67 20.03 13.54
CA GLN A 194 -20.08 18.74 13.92
C GLN A 194 -19.22 18.83 15.19
N HIS A 195 -19.23 19.97 15.89
CA HIS A 195 -18.53 20.12 17.17
C HIS A 195 -17.04 19.75 17.08
N HIS A 196 -16.37 20.24 16.04
CA HIS A 196 -14.96 19.93 15.81
C HIS A 196 -14.07 20.61 16.85
N ARG A 197 -13.00 19.90 17.22
CA ARG A 197 -11.88 20.43 18.02
C ARG A 197 -10.71 20.75 17.08
N ALA A 198 -10.14 21.94 17.22
CA ALA A 198 -8.87 22.27 16.57
C ALA A 198 -7.72 21.52 17.24
N PHE A 199 -6.76 21.06 16.44
CA PHE A 199 -5.56 20.35 16.88
C PHE A 199 -4.34 20.78 16.06
N ALA A 200 -3.16 20.56 16.60
CA ALA A 200 -1.89 20.85 15.96
C ALA A 200 -1.39 19.62 15.20
N VAL A 201 -0.80 19.86 14.04
CA VAL A 201 -0.07 18.86 13.27
C VAL A 201 1.32 19.42 13.01
N THR A 202 2.35 18.72 13.47
CA THR A 202 3.74 19.15 13.34
C THR A 202 4.46 18.38 12.24
N SER A 203 5.47 19.00 11.62
CA SER A 203 6.26 18.36 10.58
C SER A 203 7.71 18.80 10.61
N GLU A 204 8.60 17.87 10.32
CA GLU A 204 10.01 18.15 10.13
C GLU A 204 10.32 18.55 8.67
N SER A 205 11.41 19.28 8.48
CA SER A 205 11.89 19.64 7.13
C SER A 205 12.21 18.39 6.32
N ARG A 206 11.84 18.38 5.03
CA ARG A 206 12.16 17.26 4.12
C ARG A 206 13.64 16.91 4.06
N ALA A 207 14.52 17.88 4.31
CA ALA A 207 15.96 17.69 4.25
C ALA A 207 16.53 16.95 5.48
N SER A 208 15.84 17.01 6.63
CA SER A 208 16.35 16.56 7.92
C SER A 208 15.42 15.60 8.66
N ASP A 209 14.28 15.23 8.08
CA ASP A 209 13.30 14.31 8.67
C ASP A 209 13.82 12.85 8.66
N ILE A 210 14.70 12.54 9.61
CA ILE A 210 15.27 11.20 9.81
C ILE A 210 14.27 10.20 10.41
N MET A 211 13.11 10.66 10.89
CA MET A 211 12.10 9.80 11.51
C MET A 211 11.12 9.28 10.46
N LEU A 212 10.54 10.18 9.67
CA LEU A 212 9.44 9.85 8.75
C LEU A 212 9.88 9.87 7.28
N ARG A 213 11.05 10.43 6.99
CA ARG A 213 11.70 10.45 5.67
C ARG A 213 13.15 10.00 5.70
N PHE A 214 13.54 9.08 6.57
CA PHE A 214 14.90 8.51 6.61
C PHE A 214 15.44 8.06 5.23
N HIS A 215 14.56 7.59 4.34
CA HIS A 215 14.90 7.20 2.96
C HIS A 215 15.42 8.38 2.10
N ASP A 216 14.95 9.60 2.36
CA ASP A 216 15.45 10.80 1.72
C ASP A 216 16.73 11.32 2.39
N CYS A 217 16.92 11.08 3.68
CA CYS A 217 18.12 11.53 4.40
C CYS A 217 19.32 10.58 4.23
N CYS A 218 19.08 9.29 3.96
CA CYS A 218 20.13 8.28 3.88
C CYS A 218 20.80 8.24 2.48
N GLN A 219 22.04 8.76 2.38
CA GLN A 219 22.79 8.77 1.11
C GLN A 219 23.17 7.36 0.63
N ASN A 220 23.51 6.46 1.55
CA ASN A 220 23.80 5.06 1.21
C ASN A 220 22.57 4.39 0.57
N TYR A 221 21.36 4.67 1.08
CA TYR A 221 20.13 4.12 0.52
C TYR A 221 19.86 4.68 -0.88
N LYS A 222 20.07 5.99 -1.08
CA LYS A 222 19.96 6.60 -2.42
C LYS A 222 20.92 5.99 -3.43
N ALA A 223 22.17 5.76 -3.03
CA ALA A 223 23.18 5.10 -3.85
C ALA A 223 22.79 3.64 -4.18
N PHE A 224 22.38 2.87 -3.16
CA PHE A 224 21.88 1.51 -3.31
C PHE A 224 20.68 1.42 -4.25
N ARG A 225 19.66 2.28 -4.06
CA ARG A 225 18.48 2.36 -4.94
C ARG A 225 18.91 2.57 -6.38
N LYS A 226 19.75 3.57 -6.63
CA LYS A 226 20.23 3.91 -7.98
C LYS A 226 21.00 2.76 -8.64
N SER A 227 21.81 2.03 -7.88
CA SER A 227 22.58 0.90 -8.43
C SER A 227 21.74 -0.36 -8.64
N GLN A 228 20.76 -0.61 -7.76
CA GLN A 228 20.03 -1.87 -7.73
C GLN A 228 18.77 -1.87 -8.62
N GLU A 229 18.16 -0.70 -8.84
CA GLU A 229 16.92 -0.54 -9.62
C GLU A 229 17.00 -1.14 -11.04
N PRO A 230 18.09 -0.96 -11.83
CA PRO A 230 18.22 -1.61 -13.14
C PRO A 230 18.22 -3.15 -13.06
N THR A 231 18.87 -3.73 -12.05
CA THR A 231 18.89 -5.19 -11.83
C THR A 231 17.50 -5.70 -11.51
N VAL A 232 16.78 -4.99 -10.64
CA VAL A 232 15.39 -5.34 -10.30
C VAL A 232 14.47 -5.23 -11.49
N HIS A 233 14.61 -4.20 -12.33
CA HIS A 233 13.86 -4.10 -13.58
C HIS A 233 14.09 -5.32 -14.48
N LYS A 234 15.35 -5.76 -14.65
CA LYS A 234 15.68 -6.97 -15.42
C LYS A 234 15.04 -8.24 -14.85
N LEU A 235 14.92 -8.37 -13.54
CA LEU A 235 14.24 -9.51 -12.92
C LEU A 235 12.74 -9.58 -13.23
N LYS A 236 12.09 -8.44 -13.52
CA LYS A 236 10.67 -8.36 -13.88
C LYS A 236 10.44 -8.69 -15.37
N GLU A 237 11.45 -8.50 -16.23
CA GLU A 237 11.31 -8.62 -17.69
C GLU A 237 10.76 -9.98 -18.16
N PRO A 238 11.20 -11.15 -17.64
CA PRO A 238 10.68 -12.44 -18.11
C PRO A 238 9.16 -12.58 -17.94
N ILE A 239 8.63 -12.12 -16.81
CA ILE A 239 7.19 -12.16 -16.51
C ILE A 239 6.46 -11.16 -17.41
N LEU A 240 6.95 -9.93 -17.52
CA LEU A 240 6.34 -8.93 -18.39
C LEU A 240 6.34 -9.36 -19.86
N ASP A 241 7.40 -10.03 -20.32
CA ASP A 241 7.50 -10.53 -21.69
C ASP A 241 6.55 -11.71 -21.94
N GLU A 242 6.35 -12.58 -20.94
CA GLU A 242 5.37 -13.66 -21.02
C GLU A 242 3.94 -13.13 -21.14
N ILE A 243 3.57 -12.18 -20.27
CA ILE A 243 2.26 -11.55 -20.28
C ILE A 243 2.07 -10.73 -21.55
N MET A 244 3.07 -9.96 -21.98
CA MET A 244 3.05 -9.24 -23.25
C MET A 244 2.76 -10.19 -24.42
N ARG A 245 3.46 -11.33 -24.53
CA ARG A 245 3.19 -12.33 -25.58
C ARG A 245 1.78 -12.92 -25.47
N ALA A 246 1.24 -13.05 -24.27
CA ALA A 246 -0.16 -13.48 -24.08
C ALA A 246 -1.14 -12.42 -24.59
N LEU A 247 -0.95 -11.14 -24.22
CA LEU A 247 -1.76 -10.02 -24.69
C LEU A 247 -1.71 -9.88 -26.23
N VAL A 248 -0.52 -9.94 -26.82
CA VAL A 248 -0.34 -9.88 -28.29
C VAL A 248 -1.12 -11.00 -28.97
N ARG A 249 -1.07 -12.24 -28.46
CA ARG A 249 -1.84 -13.36 -29.02
C ARG A 249 -3.35 -13.23 -28.82
N ARG A 250 -3.78 -12.70 -27.67
CA ARG A 250 -5.19 -12.56 -27.28
C ARG A 250 -5.88 -11.47 -28.10
N TYR A 251 -5.20 -10.35 -28.31
CA TYR A 251 -5.78 -9.13 -28.89
C TYR A 251 -5.29 -8.81 -30.30
N GLU A 252 -4.25 -9.52 -30.77
CA GLU A 252 -3.62 -9.28 -32.09
C GLU A 252 -3.11 -7.85 -32.28
N LEU A 253 -2.83 -7.16 -31.17
CA LEU A 253 -2.17 -5.86 -31.15
C LEU A 253 -0.69 -6.05 -30.78
N ASN A 254 0.21 -5.30 -31.43
CA ASN A 254 1.64 -5.39 -31.21
C ASN A 254 2.08 -4.67 -29.92
N PHE A 255 1.55 -5.09 -28.78
CA PHE A 255 1.90 -4.55 -27.47
C PHE A 255 3.39 -4.73 -27.16
N THR A 256 3.97 -3.70 -26.57
CA THR A 256 5.31 -3.73 -26.01
C THR A 256 5.30 -4.09 -24.52
N ARG A 257 6.49 -4.37 -23.98
CA ARG A 257 6.69 -4.52 -22.54
C ARG A 257 6.26 -3.26 -21.77
N GLN A 258 6.51 -2.08 -22.34
CA GLN A 258 6.10 -0.81 -21.75
C GLN A 258 4.58 -0.67 -21.72
N ASP A 259 3.88 -1.08 -22.79
CA ASP A 259 2.41 -1.08 -22.81
C ASP A 259 1.84 -1.99 -21.74
N THR A 260 2.39 -3.20 -21.61
CA THR A 260 1.97 -4.17 -20.57
C THR A 260 2.11 -3.58 -19.16
N SER A 261 3.25 -2.94 -18.87
CA SER A 261 3.49 -2.25 -17.59
C SER A 261 2.54 -1.05 -17.37
N SER A 262 2.31 -0.26 -18.43
CA SER A 262 1.41 0.90 -18.38
C SER A 262 -0.07 0.49 -18.25
N LEU A 263 -0.50 -0.60 -18.90
CA LEU A 263 -1.85 -1.18 -18.77
C LEU A 263 -2.06 -1.79 -17.38
N TRP A 264 -1.05 -2.47 -16.83
CA TRP A 264 -1.10 -2.91 -15.43
C TRP A 264 -1.24 -1.72 -14.47
N PHE A 265 -0.48 -0.64 -14.72
CA PHE A 265 -0.63 0.57 -13.95
C PHE A 265 -2.01 1.21 -14.10
N LEU A 266 -2.54 1.28 -15.31
CA LEU A 266 -3.88 1.78 -15.58
C LEU A 266 -4.94 0.97 -14.83
N CYS A 267 -4.87 -0.36 -14.88
CA CYS A 267 -5.74 -1.24 -14.10
C CYS A 267 -5.73 -0.86 -12.61
N LYS A 268 -4.55 -0.73 -12.00
CA LYS A 268 -4.46 -0.33 -10.58
C LYS A 268 -5.15 1.00 -10.31
N GLN A 269 -5.02 1.97 -11.21
CA GLN A 269 -5.65 3.28 -11.04
C GLN A 269 -7.16 3.27 -11.27
N GLU A 270 -7.64 2.57 -12.30
CA GLU A 270 -9.06 2.38 -12.60
C GLU A 270 -9.78 1.64 -11.46
N ALA A 271 -9.20 0.53 -11.00
CA ALA A 271 -9.78 -0.30 -9.94
C ALA A 271 -9.80 0.43 -8.59
N SER A 272 -8.69 1.07 -8.19
CA SER A 272 -8.61 1.74 -6.88
C SER A 272 -9.31 3.09 -6.83
N LEU A 273 -9.26 3.91 -7.88
CA LEU A 273 -9.78 5.28 -7.84
C LEU A 273 -11.15 5.44 -8.47
N LEU A 274 -11.47 4.64 -9.49
CA LEU A 274 -12.70 4.77 -10.27
C LEU A 274 -13.65 3.58 -10.07
N ASN A 275 -13.21 2.56 -9.33
CA ASN A 275 -13.93 1.31 -9.14
C ASN A 275 -14.28 0.63 -10.48
N ILE A 276 -13.43 0.81 -11.50
CA ILE A 276 -13.58 0.22 -12.83
C ILE A 276 -12.65 -1.00 -12.90
N THR A 277 -13.25 -2.20 -13.01
CA THR A 277 -12.52 -3.47 -13.14
C THR A 277 -12.69 -4.12 -14.52
N GLY A 278 -13.70 -3.73 -15.30
CA GLY A 278 -14.01 -4.29 -16.61
C GLY A 278 -13.22 -3.73 -17.80
N GLN A 279 -12.22 -2.87 -17.57
CA GLN A 279 -11.40 -2.24 -18.62
C GLN A 279 -9.97 -2.78 -18.61
N ALA A 280 -8.97 -1.99 -18.19
CA ALA A 280 -7.57 -2.41 -18.24
C ALA A 280 -7.30 -3.66 -17.40
N CYS A 281 -7.99 -3.82 -16.27
CA CYS A 281 -7.85 -5.02 -15.43
C CYS A 281 -8.35 -6.28 -16.13
N ALA A 282 -9.46 -6.20 -16.87
CA ALA A 282 -10.02 -7.33 -17.61
C ALA A 282 -9.15 -7.78 -18.80
N LEU A 283 -8.06 -7.04 -19.11
CA LEU A 283 -7.09 -7.50 -20.09
C LEU A 283 -6.29 -8.71 -19.61
N PHE A 284 -6.16 -8.85 -18.29
CA PHE A 284 -5.32 -9.84 -17.61
C PHE A 284 -6.18 -10.93 -16.98
N SER A 285 -5.73 -12.19 -17.07
CA SER A 285 -6.33 -13.28 -16.27
C SER A 285 -5.96 -13.12 -14.79
N PRO A 286 -6.69 -13.77 -13.86
CA PRO A 286 -6.32 -13.77 -12.43
C PRO A 286 -4.87 -14.20 -12.17
N SER A 287 -4.39 -15.20 -12.90
CA SER A 287 -2.99 -15.67 -12.82
C SER A 287 -1.98 -14.64 -13.35
N GLU A 288 -2.31 -13.92 -14.43
CA GLU A 288 -1.49 -12.82 -14.95
C GLU A 288 -1.46 -11.65 -13.95
N VAL A 289 -2.59 -11.32 -13.31
CA VAL A 289 -2.65 -10.31 -12.23
C VAL A 289 -1.76 -10.71 -11.05
N ALA A 290 -1.84 -11.95 -10.57
CA ALA A 290 -1.01 -12.43 -9.47
C ALA A 290 0.49 -12.31 -9.79
N LEU A 291 0.89 -12.61 -11.03
CA LEU A 291 2.27 -12.43 -11.48
C LEU A 291 2.67 -10.95 -11.55
N LEU A 292 1.80 -10.07 -12.05
CA LEU A 292 2.06 -8.62 -12.12
C LEU A 292 2.17 -8.01 -10.72
N GLU A 293 1.26 -8.36 -9.81
CA GLU A 293 1.32 -7.99 -8.40
C GLU A 293 2.64 -8.47 -7.77
N TRP A 294 3.03 -9.73 -8.01
CA TRP A 294 4.30 -10.26 -7.55
C TRP A 294 5.50 -9.45 -8.09
N THR A 295 5.46 -8.97 -9.34
CA THR A 295 6.55 -8.11 -9.85
C THR A 295 6.66 -6.78 -9.11
N ASP A 296 5.54 -6.21 -8.66
CA ASP A 296 5.52 -5.00 -7.83
C ASP A 296 6.08 -5.32 -6.43
N ASP A 297 5.65 -6.43 -5.84
CA ASP A 297 6.10 -6.86 -4.51
C ASP A 297 7.59 -7.22 -4.49
N LEU A 298 8.11 -7.87 -5.54
CA LEU A 298 9.54 -8.14 -5.71
C LEU A 298 10.35 -6.83 -5.72
N GLU A 299 9.89 -5.83 -6.48
CA GLU A 299 10.56 -4.53 -6.54
C GLU A 299 10.58 -3.85 -5.17
N LEU A 300 9.45 -3.88 -4.46
CA LEU A 300 9.32 -3.32 -3.13
C LEU A 300 10.17 -4.08 -2.11
N PHE A 301 10.16 -5.40 -2.14
CA PHE A 301 10.95 -6.26 -1.27
C PHE A 301 12.44 -5.96 -1.40
N ILE A 302 12.98 -5.96 -2.63
CA ILE A 302 14.41 -5.75 -2.87
C ILE A 302 14.82 -4.31 -2.53
N LEU A 303 14.05 -3.33 -3.04
CA LEU A 303 14.50 -1.95 -3.03
C LEU A 303 14.02 -1.14 -1.83
N LYS A 304 13.04 -1.61 -1.05
CA LYS A 304 12.45 -0.87 0.08
C LYS A 304 12.19 -1.72 1.32
N GLY A 305 12.08 -3.05 1.16
CA GLY A 305 11.80 -4.02 2.22
C GLY A 305 13.04 -4.83 2.60
N TYR A 306 12.85 -6.11 2.90
CA TYR A 306 13.87 -6.98 3.50
C TYR A 306 15.00 -7.43 2.58
N GLY A 307 14.93 -7.19 1.27
CA GLY A 307 15.97 -7.65 0.35
C GLY A 307 17.33 -6.98 0.56
N ASN A 308 17.41 -5.93 1.39
CA ASN A 308 18.68 -5.36 1.85
C ASN A 308 18.58 -4.86 3.29
N SER A 309 19.61 -5.12 4.10
CA SER A 309 19.61 -4.74 5.51
C SER A 309 19.65 -3.23 5.76
N LEU A 310 20.14 -2.46 4.79
CA LEU A 310 20.11 -1.00 4.83
C LEU A 310 18.68 -0.46 4.95
N ASN A 311 17.71 -1.14 4.35
CA ASN A 311 16.33 -0.67 4.27
C ASN A 311 15.63 -0.62 5.63
N TYR A 312 15.90 -1.57 6.52
CA TYR A 312 15.37 -1.53 7.89
C TYR A 312 16.26 -0.70 8.82
N ARG A 313 17.60 -0.71 8.63
CA ARG A 313 18.53 0.08 9.46
C ARG A 313 18.26 1.58 9.37
N MET A 314 17.87 2.08 8.20
CA MET A 314 17.50 3.50 8.06
C MET A 314 16.27 3.89 8.88
N GLY A 315 15.41 2.93 9.25
CA GLY A 315 14.23 3.14 10.07
C GLY A 315 14.47 3.12 11.59
N VAL A 316 15.69 2.83 12.04
CA VAL A 316 16.02 2.69 13.47
C VAL A 316 15.68 3.95 14.29
N PRO A 317 15.92 5.20 13.83
CA PRO A 317 15.55 6.38 14.61
C PRO A 317 14.07 6.43 14.97
N LEU A 318 13.18 6.06 14.02
CA LEU A 318 11.74 6.02 14.29
C LEU A 318 11.38 4.89 15.26
N LEU A 319 12.04 3.74 15.16
CA LEU A 319 11.85 2.65 16.10
C LEU A 319 12.25 3.06 17.51
N GLU A 320 13.38 3.75 17.65
CA GLU A 320 13.87 4.27 18.92
C GLU A 320 12.87 5.26 19.54
N ASP A 321 12.30 6.19 18.76
CA ASP A 321 11.24 7.13 19.20
C ASP A 321 9.98 6.39 19.70
N VAL A 322 9.56 5.33 19.00
CA VAL A 322 8.43 4.49 19.40
C VAL A 322 8.70 3.75 20.72
N VAL A 323 9.88 3.14 20.87
CA VAL A 323 10.24 2.41 22.11
C VAL A 323 10.43 3.37 23.28
N GLN A 324 11.08 4.52 23.07
CA GLN A 324 11.30 5.51 24.12
C GLN A 324 9.98 6.12 24.62
N SER A 325 9.03 6.42 23.73
CA SER A 325 7.70 6.90 24.14
C SER A 325 6.93 5.86 24.96
N MET A 326 7.09 4.57 24.62
CA MET A 326 6.54 3.48 25.43
C MET A 326 7.18 3.42 26.82
N GLU A 327 8.51 3.48 26.93
CA GLU A 327 9.21 3.50 28.22
C GLU A 327 8.81 4.72 29.08
N GLN A 328 8.62 5.88 28.46
CA GLN A 328 8.17 7.09 29.14
C GLN A 328 6.76 6.91 29.70
N ALA A 329 5.83 6.35 28.92
CA ALA A 329 4.48 6.07 29.38
C ALA A 329 4.45 5.10 30.58
N ILE A 330 5.29 4.06 30.57
CA ILE A 330 5.44 3.14 31.71
C ILE A 330 5.93 3.90 32.95
N LYS A 331 7.01 4.68 32.84
CA LYS A 331 7.56 5.46 33.96
C LYS A 331 6.53 6.45 34.51
N SER A 332 5.75 7.07 33.65
CA SER A 332 4.68 8.00 34.03
C SER A 332 3.58 7.30 34.84
N LYS A 333 3.15 6.12 34.38
CA LYS A 333 2.15 5.30 35.07
C LYS A 333 2.63 4.82 36.44
N GLU A 334 3.92 4.52 36.58
CA GLU A 334 4.56 4.14 37.85
C GLU A 334 4.81 5.34 38.80
N GLY A 335 4.42 6.56 38.44
CA GLY A 335 4.63 7.76 39.26
C GLY A 335 6.08 8.26 39.27
N LYS A 336 6.90 7.84 38.29
CA LYS A 336 8.33 8.19 38.18
C LYS A 336 8.60 9.32 37.17
N SER A 337 7.57 9.83 36.48
CA SER A 337 7.63 10.97 35.54
C SER A 337 6.28 11.69 35.46
N LEU A 338 6.27 12.96 35.03
CA LEU A 338 5.07 13.81 34.88
C LEU A 338 4.53 13.90 33.45
N GLU A 339 5.19 13.27 32.46
CA GLU A 339 4.78 13.38 31.05
C GLU A 339 3.91 12.18 30.65
N HIS A 340 2.63 12.43 30.38
CA HIS A 340 1.71 11.49 29.73
C HIS A 340 1.44 12.03 28.32
N GLY A 341 1.69 11.21 27.30
CA GLY A 341 1.42 11.60 25.91
C GLY A 341 1.24 10.41 25.00
N ILE A 342 0.21 10.49 24.17
CA ILE A 342 -0.14 9.57 23.11
C ILE A 342 0.40 10.13 21.79
N SER A 343 1.13 9.29 21.05
CA SER A 343 1.85 9.73 19.85
C SER A 343 1.28 9.11 18.57
N TYR A 344 0.88 9.97 17.64
CA TYR A 344 0.39 9.61 16.31
C TYR A 344 1.37 10.14 15.27
N VAL A 345 1.73 9.25 14.35
CA VAL A 345 2.74 9.50 13.34
C VAL A 345 2.21 9.07 11.98
N LEU A 346 1.99 10.02 11.07
CA LEU A 346 1.60 9.72 9.70
C LEU A 346 2.74 9.98 8.72
N SER A 347 3.09 8.98 7.91
CA SER A 347 4.17 9.09 6.93
C SER A 347 3.82 8.47 5.58
N CYS A 348 4.31 9.10 4.50
CA CYS A 348 4.16 8.56 3.15
C CYS A 348 4.93 7.24 2.90
N PHE A 349 5.91 6.88 3.73
CA PHE A 349 6.86 5.80 3.42
C PHE A 349 6.84 4.62 4.40
N VAL A 350 6.31 4.82 5.61
CA VAL A 350 6.62 3.94 6.75
C VAL A 350 5.84 2.61 6.75
N LEU A 351 4.93 2.37 5.79
CA LEU A 351 4.24 1.07 5.72
C LEU A 351 5.18 -0.10 5.38
N PHE A 352 6.27 0.13 4.64
CA PHE A 352 7.24 -0.94 4.38
C PHE A 352 8.02 -1.32 5.63
N LEU A 353 8.14 -0.40 6.60
CA LEU A 353 8.71 -0.72 7.89
C LEU A 353 7.72 -1.43 8.83
N LYS A 354 6.41 -1.23 8.64
CA LYS A 354 5.38 -1.98 9.38
C LYS A 354 5.53 -3.47 9.14
N GLN A 355 5.72 -3.92 7.90
CA GLN A 355 6.08 -5.32 7.68
C GLN A 355 7.51 -5.61 8.15
N THR A 356 8.50 -4.71 7.91
CA THR A 356 9.89 -5.02 8.30
C THR A 356 10.12 -5.25 9.79
N TRP A 357 9.39 -4.55 10.64
CA TRP A 357 9.46 -4.68 12.09
C TRP A 357 8.32 -5.52 12.68
N ALA A 358 7.17 -5.71 12.00
CA ALA A 358 6.09 -6.56 12.52
C ALA A 358 6.50 -8.03 12.65
N ALA A 359 7.43 -8.51 11.81
CA ALA A 359 7.96 -9.87 11.94
C ALA A 359 8.92 -10.04 13.14
N ILE A 360 9.36 -8.94 13.78
CA ILE A 360 10.29 -9.00 14.91
C ILE A 360 9.67 -8.41 16.20
N PHE A 361 8.81 -7.38 16.14
CA PHE A 361 8.26 -6.71 17.33
C PHE A 361 6.87 -6.02 17.18
N PHE A 362 6.37 -5.65 15.99
CA PHE A 362 5.21 -4.74 15.92
C PHE A 362 3.88 -5.35 15.44
N ARG A 363 3.12 -5.92 16.37
CA ARG A 363 1.67 -6.07 16.27
C ARG A 363 1.07 -5.05 17.22
N PHE A 364 0.54 -3.91 16.73
CA PHE A 364 -0.12 -2.84 17.54
C PHE A 364 0.26 -2.90 19.03
N GLU A 365 1.44 -2.44 19.41
CA GLU A 365 1.82 -2.50 20.83
C GLU A 365 1.07 -1.40 21.59
N ILE A 366 -0.08 -1.81 22.12
CA ILE A 366 -0.77 -1.13 23.20
C ILE A 366 -0.03 -1.56 24.46
N LEU A 367 0.59 -0.61 25.16
CA LEU A 367 1.04 -0.89 26.51
C LEU A 367 -0.17 -1.07 27.40
N MET A 368 -0.23 -2.20 28.09
CA MET A 368 -1.30 -2.56 29.00
C MET A 368 -0.79 -2.50 30.43
N GLY A 369 -1.47 -1.77 31.31
CA GLY A 369 -1.25 -1.82 32.77
C GLY A 369 -2.27 -2.74 33.44
N SER A 370 -1.88 -3.44 34.50
CA SER A 370 -2.80 -4.18 35.37
C SER A 370 -3.40 -3.26 36.43
N HIS A 371 -4.68 -3.46 36.76
CA HIS A 371 -5.25 -2.91 37.99
C HIS A 371 -4.75 -3.73 39.18
N GLU A 372 -4.03 -3.09 40.10
CA GLU A 372 -3.90 -3.53 41.50
C GLU A 372 -4.98 -2.85 42.35
#